data_AF-A0A7V9VCJ8-F1
#
_entry.id   AF-A0A7V9VCJ8-F1
#
_cell.length_a   1.000
_cell.length_b   1.000
_cell.length_c   1.000
_cell.angle_alpha   90.00
_cell.angle_beta   90.00
_cell.angle_gamma   90.00
#
_symmetry.space_group_name_H-M   'P 1'
#
loop_
_entity.id
_entity.type
_entity.pdbx_description
1 polymer ?
#
loop_
_entity_poly.entity_id
_entity_poly.type
_entity_poly.pdbx_seq_one_letter_code
_entity_poly.pdbx_strand_id
1 'polypeptide(L)'
;RLTGSPPESDETKATLSYVVHYGFGALHGGMYGAWSEGLGGDPITTGSLYGTALWLSSDEAAISLLGLAPGPGKYPLGQHASRLGAHIAYGIGTGVTTTLLRRLL
;
A
#
# COMPACT_ATOMS: atom_id res chain seq x y z
N ARG A 1 17.92 -2.15 10.35
CA ARG A 1 17.00 -1.48 11.29
C ARG A 1 17.18 0.01 11.10
N LEU A 2 16.11 0.78 10.95
CA LEU A 2 16.25 2.25 10.82
C LEU A 2 16.84 2.83 12.10
N THR A 3 17.82 3.72 11.97
CA THR A 3 18.68 4.22 13.06
C THR A 3 18.31 5.62 13.55
N GLY A 4 17.20 6.19 13.06
CA GLY A 4 16.73 7.53 13.44
C GLY A 4 15.88 7.52 14.72
N SER A 5 15.78 8.69 15.36
CA SER A 5 14.87 8.91 16.50
C SER A 5 13.46 9.24 16.02
N PRO A 6 12.40 8.84 16.74
CA PRO A 6 11.04 9.30 16.48
C PRO A 6 10.93 10.84 16.57
N PRO A 7 10.03 11.49 15.81
CA PRO A 7 9.77 12.92 15.94
C PRO A 7 9.31 13.29 17.35
N GLU A 8 9.75 14.46 17.84
CA GLU A 8 9.45 14.92 19.20
C GLU A 8 8.01 15.42 19.37
N SER A 9 7.41 15.98 18.31
CA SER A 9 6.03 16.49 18.34
C SER A 9 5.07 15.59 17.58
N ASP A 10 3.85 15.46 18.10
CA ASP A 10 2.77 14.71 17.44
C ASP A 10 2.40 15.31 16.09
N GLU A 11 2.48 16.64 15.96
CA GLU A 11 2.25 17.33 14.69
C GLU A 11 3.26 16.94 13.62
N THR A 12 4.56 16.92 13.95
CA THR A 12 5.60 16.52 13.00
C THR A 12 5.45 15.04 12.63
N LYS A 13 5.14 14.19 13.62
CA LYS A 13 4.87 12.77 13.39
C LYS A 13 3.68 12.55 12.45
N ALA A 14 2.59 13.29 12.64
CA ALA A 14 1.42 13.21 11.77
C ALA A 14 1.74 13.66 10.34
N THR A 15 2.42 14.80 10.19
CA THR A 15 2.84 15.32 8.87
C THR A 15 3.73 14.33 8.14
N LEU A 16 4.77 13.79 8.80
CA LEU A 16 5.65 12.80 8.20
C LEU A 16 4.91 11.50 7.85
N SER A 17 3.98 11.07 8.70
CA SER A 17 3.13 9.90 8.44
C SER A 17 2.30 10.09 7.16
N TYR A 18 1.70 11.27 6.96
CA TYR A 18 0.96 11.58 5.75
C TYR A 18 1.87 11.65 4.51
N VAL A 19 3.02 12.31 4.61
CA VAL A 19 3.99 12.39 3.51
C VAL A 19 4.40 10.98 3.06
N VAL A 20 4.72 10.10 4.00
CA VAL A 20 5.07 8.71 3.70
C VAL A 20 3.87 7.96 3.09
N HIS A 21 2.67 8.05 3.69
CA HIS A 21 1.49 7.33 3.17
C HIS A 21 1.11 7.76 1.76
N TYR A 22 0.99 9.07 1.51
CA TYR A 22 0.60 9.57 0.20
C TYR A 22 1.71 9.38 -0.83
N GLY A 23 2.97 9.59 -0.45
CA GLY A 23 4.11 9.36 -1.35
C GLY A 23 4.22 7.89 -1.75
N PHE A 24 4.12 6.98 -0.78
CA PHE A 24 4.14 5.53 -1.03
C PHE A 24 2.95 5.08 -1.88
N GLY A 25 1.75 5.58 -1.58
CA GLY A 25 0.54 5.29 -2.35
C GLY A 25 0.60 5.82 -3.78
N ALA A 26 1.13 7.02 -4.00
CA ALA A 26 1.30 7.58 -5.35
C ALA A 26 2.34 6.78 -6.16
N LEU A 27 3.48 6.43 -5.53
CA LEU A 27 4.51 5.59 -6.14
C LEU A 27 3.94 4.24 -6.60
N HIS A 28 3.23 3.55 -5.71
CA HIS A 28 2.62 2.26 -6.03
C HIS A 28 1.50 2.36 -7.08
N GLY A 29 0.79 3.48 -7.14
CA GLY A 29 -0.18 3.76 -8.20
C GLY A 29 0.49 3.84 -9.58
N GLY A 30 1.60 4.55 -9.68
CA GLY A 30 2.41 4.60 -10.91
C GLY A 30 3.00 3.23 -11.28
N MET A 31 3.51 2.49 -10.30
CA MET A 31 4.01 1.12 -10.51
C MET A 31 2.92 0.17 -11.03
N TYR A 32 1.72 0.22 -10.44
CA TYR A 32 0.57 -0.54 -10.96
C TYR A 32 0.24 -0.13 -12.39
N GLY A 33 0.26 1.17 -12.68
CA GLY A 33 0.08 1.71 -14.04
C GLY A 33 1.02 1.03 -15.02
N ALA A 34 2.34 1.08 -14.78
CA ALA A 34 3.33 0.43 -15.64
C ALA A 34 3.15 -1.11 -15.72
N TRP A 35 2.86 -1.76 -14.58
CA TRP A 35 2.70 -3.21 -14.49
C TRP A 35 1.47 -3.73 -15.25
N SER A 36 0.37 -2.98 -15.23
CA SER A 36 -0.92 -3.39 -15.79
C SER A 36 -1.04 -3.25 -17.31
N GLU A 37 -0.10 -2.59 -17.99
CA GLU A 37 -0.16 -2.38 -19.46
C GLU A 37 -0.09 -3.69 -20.26
N GLY A 38 0.53 -4.75 -19.71
CA GLY A 38 0.74 -6.01 -20.43
C GLY A 38 -0.09 -7.21 -19.97
N LEU A 39 -0.85 -7.10 -18.88
CA LEU A 39 -1.45 -8.28 -18.23
C LEU A 39 -2.77 -8.74 -18.85
N GLY A 40 -3.48 -7.84 -19.53
CA GLY A 40 -4.89 -8.05 -19.86
C GLY A 40 -5.75 -8.24 -18.61
N GLY A 41 -7.08 -8.22 -18.78
CA GLY A 41 -8.03 -8.45 -17.69
C GLY A 41 -8.63 -7.19 -17.07
N ASP A 42 -9.62 -7.41 -16.22
CA ASP A 42 -10.43 -6.34 -15.63
C ASP A 42 -9.68 -5.60 -14.50
N PRO A 43 -9.79 -4.25 -14.39
CA PRO A 43 -9.12 -3.45 -13.38
C PRO A 43 -9.43 -3.83 -11.94
N ILE A 44 -10.61 -4.37 -11.64
CA ILE A 44 -10.98 -4.80 -10.29
C ILE A 44 -10.14 -6.02 -9.91
N THR A 45 -10.00 -6.98 -10.83
CA THR A 45 -9.25 -8.22 -10.57
C THR A 45 -7.76 -7.94 -10.44
N THR A 46 -7.17 -7.26 -11.42
CA THR A 46 -5.74 -6.92 -11.41
C THR A 46 -5.39 -6.00 -10.25
N GLY A 47 -6.27 -5.03 -9.93
CA GLY A 47 -6.14 -4.16 -8.77
C GLY A 47 -6.19 -4.93 -7.46
N SER A 48 -7.12 -5.86 -7.29
CA SER A 48 -7.23 -6.70 -6.08
C SER A 48 -5.98 -7.55 -5.85
N LEU A 49 -5.45 -8.16 -6.92
CA LEU A 49 -4.21 -8.94 -6.86
C LEU A 49 -3.03 -8.06 -6.46
N TYR A 50 -2.90 -6.89 -7.07
CA TYR A 50 -1.83 -5.96 -6.74
C TYR A 50 -1.92 -5.46 -5.30
N GLY A 51 -3.12 -5.07 -4.85
CA GLY A 51 -3.37 -4.66 -3.46
C GLY A 51 -3.03 -5.77 -2.45
N THR A 52 -3.40 -7.01 -2.76
CA THR A 52 -3.05 -8.17 -1.92
C THR A 52 -1.53 -8.39 -1.85
N ALA A 53 -0.85 -8.31 -2.99
CA ALA A 53 0.62 -8.42 -3.04
C ALA A 53 1.30 -7.26 -2.27
N LEU A 54 0.75 -6.05 -2.39
CA LEU A 54 1.22 -4.89 -1.64
C LEU A 54 1.11 -5.14 -0.14
N TRP A 55 -0.08 -5.48 0.36
CA TRP A 55 -0.30 -5.82 1.78
C TRP A 55 0.70 -6.87 2.29
N LEU A 56 0.87 -7.97 1.56
CA LEU A 56 1.77 -9.04 1.98
C LEU A 56 3.23 -8.56 2.04
N SER A 57 3.67 -7.79 1.05
CA SER A 57 5.04 -7.29 0.99
C SER A 57 5.32 -6.16 1.98
N SER A 58 4.35 -5.28 2.26
CA SER A 58 4.51 -4.12 3.15
C SER A 58 4.18 -4.48 4.60
N ASP A 59 2.91 -4.80 4.87
CA ASP A 59 2.34 -4.90 6.21
C ASP A 59 2.80 -6.17 6.92
N GLU A 60 2.90 -7.28 6.19
CA GLU A 60 3.26 -8.57 6.78
C GLU A 60 4.78 -8.82 6.78
N ALA A 61 5.54 -8.09 5.95
CA ALA A 61 6.98 -8.33 5.77
C ALA A 61 7.85 -7.08 6.00
N ALA A 62 7.86 -6.13 5.06
CA ALA A 62 8.86 -5.07 5.03
C ALA A 62 8.88 -4.22 6.31
N ILE A 63 7.71 -3.80 6.81
CA ILE A 63 7.62 -2.92 7.98
C ILE A 63 8.18 -3.64 9.24
N SER A 64 7.85 -4.92 9.42
CA SER A 64 8.38 -5.71 10.54
C SER A 64 9.89 -5.99 10.40
N LEU A 65 10.35 -6.35 9.20
CA LEU A 65 11.78 -6.63 8.93
C LEU A 65 12.67 -5.38 9.12
N LEU A 66 12.14 -4.20 8.83
CA LEU A 66 12.81 -2.92 9.07
C LEU A 66 12.81 -2.52 10.56
N GLY A 67 12.02 -3.21 11.38
CA GLY A 67 11.83 -2.94 12.80
C GLY A 67 10.93 -1.73 13.07
N LEU A 68 10.09 -1.36 12.11
CA LEU A 68 9.14 -0.25 12.21
C LEU A 68 7.83 -0.63 12.90
N ALA A 69 7.49 -1.92 12.90
CA ALA A 69 6.36 -2.48 13.62
C ALA A 69 6.73 -3.82 14.28
N PRO A 70 5.97 -4.26 15.30
CA PRO A 70 5.94 -5.65 15.71
C PRO A 70 5.81 -6.63 14.54
N GLY A 71 6.29 -7.86 14.71
CA GLY A 71 6.11 -8.93 13.72
C GLY A 71 4.64 -9.30 13.51
N PRO A 72 4.27 -9.91 12.37
CA PRO A 72 2.87 -10.17 12.01
C PRO A 72 2.12 -11.02 13.04
N GLY A 73 2.79 -12.02 13.64
CA GLY A 73 2.20 -12.84 14.72
C GLY A 73 1.86 -12.12 16.03
N LYS A 74 2.03 -10.79 16.11
CA LYS A 74 1.64 -9.96 17.26
C LYS A 74 0.28 -9.28 17.09
N TYR A 75 -0.33 -9.36 15.91
CA TYR A 75 -1.63 -8.76 15.62
C TYR A 75 -2.74 -9.83 15.59
N PRO A 76 -3.99 -9.49 15.99
CA PRO A 76 -5.13 -10.40 15.83
C PRO A 76 -5.46 -10.67 14.36
N LEU A 77 -6.00 -11.86 14.05
CA LEU A 77 -6.41 -12.22 12.68
C LEU A 77 -7.39 -11.21 12.05
N GLY A 78 -8.31 -10.65 12.83
CA GLY A 78 -9.24 -9.62 12.34
C GLY A 78 -8.54 -8.34 11.88
N GLN A 79 -7.38 -8.01 12.46
CA GLN A 79 -6.60 -6.85 12.05
C GLN A 79 -5.88 -7.11 10.71
N HIS A 80 -5.35 -8.32 10.50
CA HIS A 80 -4.81 -8.72 9.20
C HIS A 80 -5.88 -8.69 8.11
N ALA A 81 -7.06 -9.25 8.38
CA ALA A 81 -8.18 -9.25 7.43
C ALA A 81 -8.64 -7.83 7.09
N SER A 82 -8.74 -6.94 8.09
CA SER A 82 -9.10 -5.54 7.88
C SER A 82 -8.06 -4.80 7.02
N ARG A 83 -6.76 -4.99 7.31
CA ARG A 83 -5.66 -4.41 6.52
C ARG A 83 -5.63 -4.94 5.09
N LEU A 84 -5.81 -6.24 4.91
CA LEU A 84 -5.92 -6.84 3.58
C LEU A 84 -7.09 -6.23 2.80
N GLY A 85 -8.27 -6.11 3.44
CA GLY A 85 -9.43 -5.47 2.83
C GLY A 85 -9.17 -4.03 2.39
N ALA A 86 -8.49 -3.24 3.23
CA ALA A 86 -8.10 -1.87 2.89
C ALA A 86 -7.15 -1.81 1.68
N HIS A 87 -6.18 -2.73 1.60
CA HIS A 87 -5.25 -2.80 0.48
C HIS A 87 -5.90 -3.30 -0.81
N ILE A 88 -6.85 -4.23 -0.74
CA ILE A 88 -7.67 -4.62 -1.88
C ILE A 88 -8.47 -3.42 -2.38
N ALA A 89 -9.12 -2.68 -1.49
CA ALA A 89 -9.88 -1.47 -1.86
C ALA A 89 -8.98 -0.42 -2.53
N TYR A 90 -7.79 -0.16 -1.97
CA TYR A 90 -6.77 0.69 -2.60
C TYR A 90 -6.36 0.18 -3.99
N GLY A 91 -6.11 -1.13 -4.13
CA GLY A 91 -5.72 -1.75 -5.38
C GLY A 91 -6.79 -1.65 -6.47
N ILE A 92 -8.05 -1.92 -6.12
CA ILE A 92 -9.21 -1.72 -7.01
C ILE A 92 -9.31 -0.25 -7.44
N GLY A 93 -9.22 0.69 -6.49
CA GLY A 93 -9.24 2.11 -6.78
C GLY A 93 -8.14 2.50 -7.77
N THR A 94 -6.92 2.02 -7.55
CA THR A 94 -5.77 2.23 -8.44
C THR A 94 -6.03 1.65 -9.84
N GLY A 95 -6.58 0.44 -9.94
CA GLY A 95 -6.93 -0.20 -11.21
C GLY A 95 -7.97 0.56 -12.01
N VAL A 96 -9.05 0.98 -11.35
CA VAL A 96 -10.11 1.79 -11.96
C VAL A 96 -9.56 3.14 -12.39
N THR A 97 -8.84 3.85 -11.53
CA THR A 97 -8.23 5.15 -11.86
C THR A 97 -7.27 5.03 -13.04
N THR A 98 -6.41 4.02 -13.08
CA THR A 98 -5.50 3.79 -14.21
C THR A 98 -6.26 3.59 -15.52
N THR A 99 -7.30 2.74 -15.48
CA THR A 99 -8.14 2.48 -16.66
C THR A 99 -8.86 3.75 -17.13
N LEU A 100 -9.37 4.56 -16.19
CA LEU A 100 -10.02 5.83 -16.50
C LEU A 100 -9.01 6.81 -17.12
N LEU A 101 -7.83 6.96 -16.55
CA LEU A 101 -6.79 7.84 -17.09
C LEU A 101 -6.39 7.44 -18.52
N ARG A 102 -6.19 6.15 -18.78
CA ARG A 102 -5.89 5.65 -20.14
C ARG A 102 -7.00 5.83 -21.16
N ARG A 103 -8.25 5.99 -20.71
CA ARG A 103 -9.39 6.27 -21.61
C ARG A 103 -9.57 7.76 -21.88
N LEU A 104 -9.05 8.62 -21.00
CA LEU A 104 -9.21 10.07 -21.07
C LEU A 104 -8.02 10.78 -21.73
N LEU A 105 -6.83 10.18 -21.68
CA LEU A 105 -5.59 10.65 -22.27
C LEU A 105 -5.26 9.86 -23.54
#